data_AF-A0A967MWE9-F1
#
_entry.id   AF-A0A967MWE9-F1
#
_cell.length_a   1.000
_cell.length_b   1.000
_cell.length_c   1.000
_cell.angle_alpha   90.00
_cell.angle_beta   90.00
_cell.angle_gamma   90.00
#
_symmetry.space_group_name_H-M   'P 1'
#
loop_
_entity.id
_entity.type
_entity.pdbx_description
1 polymer ?
#
loop_
_entity_poly.entity_id
_entity_poly.type
_entity_poly.pdbx_seq_one_letter_code
_entity_poly.pdbx_strand_id
1 'polypeptide(L)' 'MTYLAVPIAAEDLDKARVQIKAALAAGAEILELRVDYLENLTIDLVKKLITE' A
#
# COMPACT_ATOMS: atom_id res chain seq x y z
N MET A 1 9.69 -2.08 21.37
CA MET A 1 10.19 -2.00 19.98
C MET A 1 9.31 -1.02 19.23
N THR A 2 9.88 -0.14 18.42
CA THR A 2 9.13 0.87 17.66
C THR A 2 9.21 0.49 16.19
N TYR A 3 8.06 0.29 15.56
CA TYR A 3 7.95 -0.05 14.15
C TYR A 3 7.52 1.18 13.36
N LEU A 4 8.19 1.43 12.23
CA LEU A 4 7.78 2.51 11.33
C LEU A 4 6.74 1.97 10.34
N ALA A 5 5.57 2.58 10.32
CA ALA A 5 4.55 2.32 9.31
C ALA A 5 4.74 3.28 8.13
N VAL A 6 4.84 2.74 6.91
CA VAL A 6 4.93 3.54 5.70
C VAL A 6 3.57 3.60 5.02
N PRO A 7 3.00 4.81 4.79
CA PRO A 7 1.74 4.95 4.11
C PRO A 7 1.89 4.64 2.61
N ILE A 8 1.02 3.79 2.09
CA ILE A 8 0.84 3.53 0.67
C ILE A 8 -0.34 4.38 0.20
N ALA A 9 -0.02 5.55 -0.35
CA ALA A 9 -0.96 6.55 -0.84
C ALA A 9 -0.93 6.55 -2.38
N ALA A 10 -1.60 5.55 -2.97
CA ALA A 10 -1.64 5.33 -4.40
C ALA A 10 -3.07 5.41 -4.93
N GLU A 11 -3.21 5.89 -6.16
CA GLU A 11 -4.50 6.03 -6.85
C GLU A 11 -5.01 4.70 -7.45
N ASP A 12 -4.08 3.81 -7.80
CA ASP A 12 -4.35 2.53 -8.45
C ASP A 12 -3.39 1.43 -7.95
N LEU A 13 -3.66 0.18 -8.37
CA LEU A 13 -2.88 -0.99 -7.94
C LEU A 13 -1.44 -0.99 -8.46
N ASP A 14 -1.19 -0.47 -9.65
CA ASP A 14 0.16 -0.48 -10.22
C ASP A 14 1.06 0.51 -9.47
N LYS A 15 0.54 1.71 -9.18
CA LYS A 15 1.21 2.69 -8.32
C LYS A 15 1.39 2.16 -6.89
N ALA A 16 0.38 1.47 -6.34
CA ALA A 16 0.49 0.87 -5.02
C ALA A 16 1.62 -0.16 -4.96
N ARG A 17 1.71 -1.04 -5.95
CA ARG A 17 2.78 -2.05 -6.07
C ARG A 17 4.17 -1.41 -6.12
N VAL A 18 4.32 -0.30 -6.83
CA VAL A 18 5.60 0.44 -6.87
C VAL A 18 5.96 1.00 -5.49
N GLN A 19 5.01 1.63 -4.80
CA GLN A 19 5.24 2.19 -3.46
C GLN A 19 5.54 1.09 -2.43
N ILE A 20 4.81 -0.02 -2.46
CA ILE A 20 5.03 -1.18 -1.59
C ILE A 20 6.46 -1.72 -1.78
N LYS A 21 6.89 -1.94 -3.02
CA LYS A 21 8.26 -2.40 -3.30
C LYS A 21 9.32 -1.43 -2.80
N ALA A 22 9.10 -0.12 -2.96
CA ALA A 22 10.01 0.90 -2.45
C ALA A 22 10.05 0.91 -0.91
N ALA A 23 8.90 0.81 -0.24
CA ALA A 23 8.80 0.75 1.21
C ALA A 23 9.53 -0.47 1.78
N LEU A 24 9.33 -1.65 1.18
CA LEU A 24 10.03 -2.87 1.56
C LEU A 24 11.55 -2.75 1.36
N ALA A 25 11.99 -2.19 0.22
CA ALA A 25 13.41 -1.94 -0.05
C ALA A 25 14.04 -0.94 0.93
N ALA A 26 13.23 -0.03 1.49
CA ALA A 26 13.65 0.92 2.51
C ALA A 26 13.61 0.36 3.95
N GLY A 27 13.19 -0.90 4.13
CA GLY A 27 13.14 -1.56 5.44
C GLY A 27 11.85 -1.33 6.23
N ALA A 28 10.75 -1.00 5.55
CA ALA A 28 9.44 -0.89 6.20
C ALA A 28 8.99 -2.24 6.78
N GLU A 29 8.62 -2.23 8.05
CA GLU A 29 8.09 -3.41 8.76
C GLU A 29 6.56 -3.42 8.77
N ILE A 30 5.95 -2.24 8.65
CA ILE A 30 4.50 -2.07 8.58
C ILE A 30 4.17 -1.20 7.36
N LEU A 31 3.15 -1.62 6.61
CA LEU A 31 2.57 -0.85 5.51
C LEU A 31 1.18 -0.39 5.93
N GLU A 32 0.91 0.92 5.83
CA GLU A 32 -0.42 1.50 6.05
C GLU A 32 -1.10 1.73 4.70
N LEU A 33 -2.14 0.95 4.38
CA LEU A 33 -2.87 1.08 3.12
C LEU A 33 -3.88 2.24 3.22
N ARG A 34 -3.60 3.35 2.54
CA ARG A 34 -4.47 4.53 2.48
C ARG A 34 -5.53 4.36 1.41
N VAL A 35 -6.56 3.58 1.72
CA VAL A 35 -7.65 3.25 0.80
C VAL A 35 -8.46 4.46 0.35
N ASP A 36 -8.39 5.56 1.10
CA ASP A 36 -8.96 6.86 0.75
C ASP A 36 -8.30 7.53 -0.47
N TYR A 37 -7.10 7.08 -0.88
CA TYR A 37 -6.42 7.56 -2.08
C TYR A 37 -6.78 6.73 -3.33
N LEU A 38 -7.37 5.54 -3.16
CA LEU A 38 -7.66 4.65 -4.28
C LEU A 38 -8.87 5.16 -5.06
N GLU A 39 -8.68 5.41 -6.34
CA GLU A 39 -9.77 5.76 -7.23
C GLU A 39 -10.67 4.55 -7.48
N ASN A 40 -11.98 4.78 -7.61
CA ASN A 40 -12.96 3.73 -7.87
C ASN A 40 -12.86 2.56 -6.87
N LEU A 41 -12.75 2.88 -5.57
CA LEU A 41 -12.60 1.91 -4.50
C LEU A 41 -13.68 0.82 -4.55
N THR A 42 -13.23 -0.42 -4.73
CA THR A 42 -14.08 -1.62 -4.69
C THR A 42 -13.48 -2.68 -3.77
N ILE A 43 -14.32 -3.63 -3.34
CA ILE A 43 -13.88 -4.77 -2.53
C ILE A 43 -12.79 -5.57 -3.25
N ASP A 44 -12.93 -5.80 -4.55
CA ASP A 44 -11.97 -6.58 -5.34
C ASP A 44 -10.62 -5.86 -5.47
N LEU A 45 -10.64 -4.53 -5.55
CA LEU A 45 -9.42 -3.73 -5.58
C LEU A 45 -8.67 -3.86 -4.24
N VAL A 46 -9.36 -3.75 -3.10
CA VAL A 46 -8.75 -3.94 -1.78
C VAL A 46 -8.19 -5.36 -1.62
N LYS A 47 -8.93 -6.38 -2.06
CA LYS A 47 -8.46 -7.78 -2.02
C LYS A 47 -7.16 -7.97 -2.80
N LYS A 48 -7.05 -7.37 -3.98
CA LYS A 48 -5.81 -7.42 -4.77
C LYS A 48 -4.67 -6.73 -4.03
N LEU A 49 -4.92 -5.54 -3.49
CA LEU A 49 -3.92 -4.75 -2.78
C LEU A 49 -3.31 -5.47 -1.57
N ILE A 50 -4.11 -6.17 -0.76
CA ILE A 50 -3.61 -6.90 0.41
C ILE A 50 -2.90 -8.21 0.05
N THR A 51 -2.89 -8.61 -1.22
CA THR A 51 -2.19 -9.80 -1.74
C THR A 51 -0.94 -9.47 -2.56
N GLU A 52 -0.60 -8.19 -2.69
CA GLU A 52 0.66 -7.72 -3.29
C GLU A 52 1.88 -8.14 -2.45
#